data_AF-A0A1B1BQF9-F1
#
_entry.id   AF-A0A1B1BQF9-F1
#
_cell.length_a   1.000
_cell.length_b   1.000
_cell.length_c   1.000
_cell.angle_alpha   90.00
_cell.angle_beta   90.00
_cell.angle_gamma   90.00
#
_symmetry.space_group_name_H-M   'P 1'
#
loop_
_entity.id
_entity.type
_entity.pdbx_description
1 polymer ?
#
loop_
_entity_poly.entity_id
_entity_poly.type
_entity_poly.pdbx_seq_one_letter_code
_entity_poly.pdbx_strand_id
1 'polypeptide(L)' 'MARNGIGRPSKGDRDAFMTKPARPVGDAIRRNAEQLGLNYGDYIAGILARELGMPEYAPAVPHTNDEELRIPDVA' A
#
# COMPACT_ATOMS: atom_id res chain seq x y z
N MET A 1 -23.18 -12.74 -6.06
CA MET A 1 -22.79 -11.35 -6.29
C MET A 1 -21.39 -11.35 -6.89
N ALA A 2 -21.21 -10.76 -8.08
CA ALA A 2 -19.94 -10.78 -8.79
C ALA A 2 -18.91 -9.93 -8.04
N ARG A 3 -17.74 -10.51 -7.76
CA ARG A 3 -16.59 -9.81 -7.17
C ARG A 3 -16.12 -8.83 -8.24
N ASN A 4 -16.16 -7.52 -7.99
CA ASN A 4 -15.63 -6.50 -8.90
C ASN A 4 -14.10 -6.59 -8.93
N GLY A 5 -13.57 -7.64 -9.57
CA GLY A 5 -12.16 -7.83 -9.82
C GLY A 5 -11.71 -6.93 -10.95
N ILE A 6 -11.27 -5.71 -10.63
CA ILE A 6 -10.37 -4.94 -11.49
C ILE A 6 -9.10 -4.60 -10.69
N GLY A 7 -8.59 -5.58 -9.96
CA GLY A 7 -7.22 -5.58 -9.47
C GLY A 7 -6.40 -6.55 -10.32
N ARG A 8 -5.18 -6.18 -10.71
CA ARG A 8 -4.22 -7.14 -11.29
C ARG A 8 -4.08 -8.30 -10.28
N PRO A 9 -4.18 -9.58 -10.70
CA PRO A 9 -4.13 -10.73 -9.78
C PRO A 9 -2.94 -10.71 -8.80
N SER A 10 -1.82 -10.07 -9.18
CA SER A 10 -0.65 -9.89 -8.34
C SER A 10 -0.83 -8.94 -7.13
N LYS A 11 -2.01 -8.33 -6.94
CA LYS A 11 -2.26 -7.37 -5.85
C LYS A 11 -3.05 -7.95 -4.66
N GLY A 12 -3.45 -9.22 -4.74
CA GLY A 12 -4.16 -9.93 -3.66
C GLY A 12 -5.63 -9.52 -3.50
N ASP A 13 -6.28 -10.05 -2.47
CA ASP A 13 -7.68 -9.77 -2.14
C ASP A 13 -7.78 -8.46 -1.36
N ARG A 14 -8.30 -7.39 -2.01
CA ARG A 14 -8.42 -6.05 -1.44
C ARG A 14 -9.69 -5.37 -1.95
N ASP A 15 -10.33 -4.57 -1.09
CA ASP A 15 -11.47 -3.73 -1.47
C ASP A 15 -11.01 -2.36 -2.03
N ALA A 16 -11.87 -1.71 -2.82
CA ALA A 16 -11.58 -0.44 -3.47
C ALA A 16 -12.48 0.68 -2.91
N PHE A 17 -11.91 1.49 -2.02
CA PHE A 17 -12.59 2.68 -1.47
C PHE A 17 -12.16 3.96 -2.19
N MET A 18 -13.13 4.76 -2.63
CA MET A 18 -12.88 6.15 -3.03
C MET A 18 -13.17 7.06 -1.84
N THR A 19 -12.19 7.87 -1.44
CA THR A 19 -12.36 8.91 -0.42
C THR A 19 -11.94 10.27 -0.97
N LYS A 20 -12.57 11.34 -0.48
CA LYS A 20 -12.27 12.72 -0.88
C LYS A 20 -12.00 13.58 0.36
N PRO A 21 -10.83 13.42 1.00
CA PRO A 21 -10.49 14.20 2.19
C PRO A 21 -10.34 15.69 1.83
N ALA A 22 -10.45 16.56 2.84
CA ALA A 22 -10.13 17.98 2.67
C ALA A 22 -8.69 18.15 2.12
N ARG A 23 -8.46 19.14 1.26
CA ARG A 23 -7.15 19.39 0.62
C ARG A 23 -5.97 19.34 1.60
N PRO A 24 -5.97 20.03 2.76
CA PRO A 24 -4.84 19.98 3.69
C PRO A 24 -4.57 18.57 4.25
N VAL A 25 -5.60 17.74 4.42
CA VAL A 25 -5.46 16.35 4.86
C VAL A 25 -4.82 15.51 3.74
N GLY A 26 -5.28 15.71 2.50
CA GLY A 26 -4.68 15.07 1.32
C GLY A 26 -3.20 15.42 1.13
N ASP A 27 -2.82 16.66 1.41
CA ASP A 27 -1.43 17.13 1.33
C ASP A 27 -0.56 16.47 2.41
N ALA A 28 -1.07 16.38 3.64
CA ALA A 28 -0.39 15.69 4.73
C ALA A 28 -0.20 14.19 4.45
N ILE A 29 -1.23 13.52 3.92
CA ILE A 29 -1.16 12.11 3.51
C ILE A 29 -0.04 11.89 2.49
N ARG A 30 -0.01 12.71 1.41
CA ARG A 30 0.98 12.56 0.34
C ARG A 30 2.41 12.75 0.86
N ARG A 31 2.65 13.81 1.63
CA ARG A 31 3.98 14.10 2.21
C ARG A 31 4.45 12.98 3.14
N ASN A 32 3.59 12.49 4.02
CA ASN A 32 3.98 11.46 4.98
C ASN A 32 4.22 10.11 4.28
N ALA A 33 3.43 9.78 3.25
CA ALA A 33 3.66 8.58 2.44
C ALA A 33 5.03 8.63 1.73
N GLU A 34 5.37 9.78 1.14
CA GLU A 34 6.67 10.02 0.49
C GLU A 34 7.84 9.86 1.47
N GLN A 35 7.74 10.42 2.68
CA GLN A 35 8.76 10.28 3.72
C GLN A 35 9.02 8.83 4.14
N LEU A 36 8.01 7.95 3.99
CA LEU A 36 8.09 6.54 4.33
C LEU A 36 8.37 5.65 3.11
N GLY A 37 8.58 6.23 1.92
CA GLY A 37 8.73 5.46 0.69
C GLY A 37 7.48 4.67 0.28
N LEU A 38 6.31 5.06 0.79
CA LEU A 38 5.02 4.41 0.53
C LEU A 38 4.25 5.16 -0.56
N ASN A 39 3.42 4.44 -1.32
CA ASN A 39 2.33 5.12 -2.03
C ASN A 39 1.28 5.59 -1.02
N TYR A 40 0.58 6.69 -1.34
CA TYR A 40 -0.39 7.27 -0.42
C TYR A 40 -1.56 6.32 -0.10
N GLY A 41 -1.90 5.38 -0.98
CA GLY A 41 -2.95 4.39 -0.75
C GLY A 41 -2.58 3.40 0.35
N ASP A 42 -1.36 2.85 0.29
CA ASP A 42 -0.82 1.98 1.32
C ASP A 42 -0.64 2.73 2.65
N TYR A 43 -0.20 4.00 2.61
CA TYR A 43 -0.15 4.83 3.81
C TYR A 43 -1.53 5.01 4.47
N ILE A 44 -2.57 5.31 3.69
CA ILE A 44 -3.96 5.41 4.18
C ILE A 44 -4.43 4.07 4.75
N ALA A 45 -4.21 2.97 4.02
CA ALA A 45 -4.59 1.64 4.47
C ALA A 45 -3.92 1.28 5.80
N GLY A 46 -2.65 1.62 5.98
CA GLY A 46 -1.92 1.42 7.23
C GLY A 46 -2.48 2.21 8.41
N ILE A 47 -2.88 3.48 8.19
CA ILE A 47 -3.57 4.27 9.22
C ILE A 47 -4.88 3.60 9.63
N LEU A 48 -5.73 3.25 8.64
CA LEU A 48 -7.05 2.68 8.90
C LEU A 48 -6.95 1.30 9.58
N ALA A 49 -6.03 0.44 9.12
CA ALA A 49 -5.79 -0.86 9.74
C ALA A 49 -5.44 -0.73 11.23
N ARG A 50 -4.57 0.23 11.58
CA ARG A 50 -4.20 0.48 12.99
C ARG A 50 -5.37 1.06 13.80
N GLU A 51 -6.08 2.03 13.23
CA GLU A 51 -7.22 2.68 13.89
C GLU A 51 -8.38 1.70 14.16
N LEU A 52 -8.59 0.75 13.24
CA LEU A 52 -9.60 -0.30 13.37
C LEU A 52 -9.13 -1.49 14.24
N GLY A 53 -7.93 -1.44 14.80
CA GLY A 53 -7.39 -2.51 15.66
C GLY A 53 -6.96 -3.77 14.91
N MET A 54 -6.62 -3.65 13.61
CA MET A 54 -6.19 -4.74 12.73
C MET A 54 -4.79 -4.49 12.14
N PRO A 55 -3.75 -4.22 12.96
CA PRO A 55 -2.43 -3.79 12.50
C PRO A 55 -1.70 -4.82 11.61
N GLU A 56 -2.07 -6.10 11.67
CA GLU A 56 -1.56 -7.18 10.82
C GLU A 56 -1.87 -7.00 9.33
N TYR A 57 -2.86 -6.15 9.00
CA TYR A 57 -3.20 -5.78 7.63
C TYR A 57 -2.54 -4.46 7.18
N ALA A 58 -1.76 -3.81 8.05
CA ALA A 58 -0.98 -2.65 7.64
C ALA A 58 0.11 -3.07 6.64
N PRO A 59 0.35 -2.28 5.57
CA PRO A 59 1.38 -2.62 4.60
C PRO A 59 2.76 -2.62 5.26
N ALA A 60 3.55 -3.64 4.94
CA ALA A 60 4.96 -3.67 5.29
C ALA A 60 5.67 -2.49 4.61
N VAL A 61 6.56 -1.82 5.34
CA VAL A 61 7.43 -0.80 4.75
C VAL A 61 8.25 -1.48 3.65
N PRO A 62 8.25 -0.94 2.41
CA PRO A 62 9.02 -1.55 1.33
C PRO A 62 10.47 -1.67 1.77
N HIS A 63 11.01 -2.89 1.64
CA HIS A 63 12.46 -3.07 1.67
C HIS A 63 12.99 -2.39 0.40
N THR A 64 14.04 -1.58 0.53
CA THR A 64 14.74 -1.02 -0.62
C THR A 64 15.19 -2.20 -1.48
N ASN A 65 14.62 -2.36 -2.67
CA ASN A 65 14.96 -3.44 -3.61
C ASN A 65 16.35 -3.27 -4.26
N ASP A 66 17.23 -2.46 -3.66
CA ASP A 66 18.57 -2.19 -4.18
C ASP A 66 19.50 -3.42 -4.04
N GLU A 67 19.09 -4.43 -3.29
CA GLU A 67 19.70 -5.76 -3.33
C GLU A 67 19.14 -6.55 -4.51
N GLU A 68 19.72 -6.35 -5.70
CA GLU A 68 19.49 -7.25 -6.83
C GLU A 68 19.80 -8.68 -6.42
N LEU A 69 18.79 -9.56 -6.39
CA LEU A 69 19.01 -10.98 -6.20
C LEU A 69 19.82 -11.51 -7.38
N ARG A 70 21.07 -11.92 -7.11
CA ARG A 70 21.92 -12.58 -8.11
C ARG A 70 21.26 -13.87 -8.56
N ILE A 71 20.76 -13.90 -9.79
CA ILE A 71 20.26 -15.11 -10.44
C ILE A 71 21.48 -15.94 -10.84
N PRO A 72 21.69 -17.15 -10.29
CA PRO A 72 22.79 -18.01 -10.72
C PRO A 72 22.51 -18.54 -12.13
N ASP A 73 23.52 -18.46 -13.00
CA ASP A 73 23.48 -19.09 -14.32
C ASP A 73 23.34 -20.60 -14.17
N VAL A 74 22.28 -21.15 -14.78
CA VAL A 74 22.04 -22.58 -14.83
C VAL A 74 22.77 -23.12 -16.07
N ALA A 75 23.81 -23.94 -15.84
CA ALA A 75 24.63 -24.57 -16.88
C ALA A 75 23.91 -25.70 -17.61
#